data_AF-A0A1A2GCS9-F1
#
_entry.id   AF-A0A1A2GCS9-F1
#
_cell.length_a   1.000
_cell.length_b   1.000
_cell.length_c   1.000
_cell.angle_alpha   90.00
_cell.angle_beta   90.00
_cell.angle_gamma   90.00
#
_symmetry.space_group_name_H-M   'P 1'
#
loop_
_entity.id
_entity.type
_entity.pdbx_description
1 polymer ?
#
loop_
_entity_poly.entity_id
_entity_poly.type
_entity_poly.pdbx_seq_one_letter_code
_entity_poly.pdbx_strand_id
1 'polypeptide(L)'
;MGVYLSRDKTATSPGPQTVTISASSAAIAPADGADAQFLSLLDGYGIKDNGKAAIRQRFMELGHHTCFLLLPPRPQSLELTVNNILSAQDQDTAAGNRWPMRFTHDDAEHLAQSAITAYCPSAQK
;
A
#
# COMPACT_ATOMS: atom_id res chain seq x y z
N MET A 1 17.98 -22.93 59.98
CA MET A 1 17.23 -23.92 59.17
C MET A 1 16.02 -23.23 58.57
N GLY A 2 16.07 -22.87 57.29
CA GLY A 2 14.94 -22.27 56.56
C GLY A 2 14.80 -22.96 55.22
N VAL A 3 13.67 -23.61 55.00
CA VAL A 3 13.44 -24.57 53.90
C VAL A 3 13.07 -23.81 52.62
N TYR A 4 13.85 -23.97 51.56
CA TYR A 4 13.50 -23.53 50.22
C TYR A 4 12.45 -24.48 49.63
N LEU A 5 11.22 -24.00 49.41
CA LEU A 5 10.19 -24.72 48.67
C LEU A 5 10.12 -24.17 47.25
N SER A 6 10.90 -24.78 46.34
CA SER A 6 10.75 -24.56 44.90
C SER A 6 9.43 -25.16 44.44
N ARG A 7 8.47 -24.30 44.07
CA ARG A 7 7.25 -24.71 43.37
C ARG A 7 7.58 -24.87 41.89
N ASP A 8 7.75 -26.12 41.46
CA ASP A 8 7.80 -26.47 40.05
C ASP A 8 6.41 -26.22 39.44
N LYS A 9 6.28 -25.12 38.70
CA LYS A 9 5.08 -24.81 37.91
C LYS A 9 5.31 -25.39 36.52
N THR A 10 4.80 -26.59 36.28
CA THR A 10 4.81 -27.19 34.94
C THR A 10 4.02 -26.29 34.00
N ALA A 11 4.69 -25.67 33.04
CA ALA A 11 4.05 -24.87 32.01
C ALA A 11 3.49 -25.80 30.93
N THR A 12 2.17 -25.96 30.89
CA THR A 12 1.52 -26.69 29.79
C THR A 12 1.49 -25.79 28.56
N SER A 13 2.34 -26.08 27.57
CA SER A 13 2.32 -25.41 26.27
C SER A 13 1.05 -25.82 25.52
N PRO A 14 0.22 -24.88 25.01
CA PRO A 14 -0.83 -25.24 24.07
C PRO A 14 -0.15 -25.91 22.86
N GLY A 15 -0.65 -27.09 22.46
CA GLY A 15 -0.15 -27.76 21.26
C GLY A 15 -0.28 -26.86 20.02
N PRO A 16 0.49 -27.14 18.94
CA PRO A 16 0.45 -26.33 17.74
C PRO A 16 -0.97 -26.26 17.17
N GLN A 17 -1.49 -25.03 17.02
CA GLN A 17 -2.82 -24.79 16.48
C GLN A 17 -2.71 -24.62 14.97
N THR A 18 -3.29 -25.54 14.19
CA THR A 18 -3.36 -25.40 12.74
C THR A 18 -4.57 -24.53 12.39
N VAL A 19 -4.33 -23.31 11.92
CA VAL A 19 -5.38 -22.43 11.40
C VAL A 19 -5.51 -22.65 9.89
N THR A 20 -6.67 -23.14 9.45
CA THR A 20 -6.99 -23.25 8.02
C THR A 20 -7.42 -21.88 7.49
N ILE A 21 -6.54 -21.22 6.73
CA ILE A 21 -6.88 -19.99 6.01
C ILE A 21 -7.57 -20.41 4.72
N SER A 22 -8.88 -20.14 4.63
CA SER A 22 -9.59 -20.28 3.36
C SER A 22 -9.15 -19.15 2.42
N ALA A 23 -8.93 -19.46 1.15
CA ALA A 23 -8.62 -18.44 0.15
C ALA A 23 -9.79 -17.46 0.07
N SER A 24 -9.57 -16.23 0.53
CA SER A 24 -10.55 -15.15 0.36
C SER A 24 -10.72 -14.88 -1.13
N SER A 25 -11.96 -15.01 -1.62
CA SER A 25 -12.31 -14.58 -2.97
C SER A 25 -11.89 -13.12 -3.15
N ALA A 26 -11.09 -12.83 -4.17
CA ALA A 26 -10.74 -11.45 -4.52
C ALA A 26 -12.03 -10.63 -4.67
N ALA A 27 -12.09 -9.46 -4.03
CA ALA A 27 -13.23 -8.57 -4.14
C ALA A 27 -13.50 -8.27 -5.63
N ILE A 28 -14.69 -8.66 -6.09
CA ILE A 28 -15.10 -8.61 -7.51
C ILE A 28 -15.37 -7.17 -7.96
N ALA A 29 -15.64 -6.27 -7.02
CA ALA A 29 -15.82 -4.85 -7.25
C ALA A 29 -14.94 -4.06 -6.27
N PRO A 30 -14.47 -2.86 -6.65
CA PRO A 30 -13.98 -1.91 -5.67
C PRO A 30 -15.11 -1.69 -4.65
N ALA A 31 -14.88 -1.95 -3.36
CA ALA A 31 -15.81 -1.49 -2.33
C ALA A 31 -15.94 0.04 -2.47
N ASP A 32 -17.11 0.64 -2.19
CA ASP A 32 -17.37 2.11 -2.26
C ASP A 32 -16.50 2.96 -1.29
N GLY A 33 -15.20 2.68 -1.17
CA GLY A 33 -14.23 3.27 -0.27
C GLY A 33 -13.05 3.87 -1.01
N ALA A 34 -12.04 4.31 -0.26
CA ALA A 34 -10.94 5.11 -0.77
C ALA A 34 -10.17 4.46 -1.93
N ASP A 35 -9.95 3.14 -1.91
CA ASP A 35 -9.28 2.43 -3.00
C ASP A 35 -10.05 2.50 -4.32
N ALA A 36 -11.38 2.43 -4.27
CA ALA A 36 -12.24 2.58 -5.45
C ALA A 36 -12.19 3.99 -6.01
N GLN A 37 -12.27 4.98 -5.12
CA GLN A 37 -12.16 6.38 -5.49
C GLN A 37 -10.79 6.67 -6.13
N PHE A 38 -9.71 6.18 -5.52
CA PHE A 38 -8.36 6.33 -6.05
C PHE A 38 -8.23 5.74 -7.45
N LEU A 39 -8.63 4.48 -7.65
CA LEU A 39 -8.57 3.83 -8.96
C LEU A 39 -9.47 4.51 -9.99
N SER A 40 -10.64 5.01 -9.59
CA SER A 40 -11.53 5.78 -10.47
C SER A 40 -10.91 7.12 -10.90
N LEU A 41 -10.18 7.80 -10.01
CA LEU A 41 -9.48 9.03 -10.34
C LEU A 41 -8.33 8.75 -11.33
N LEU A 42 -7.53 7.70 -11.08
CA LEU A 42 -6.48 7.28 -12.00
C LEU A 42 -7.00 6.97 -13.40
N ASP A 43 -8.15 6.27 -13.50
CA ASP A 43 -8.77 5.95 -14.79
C ASP A 43 -9.15 7.21 -15.57
N GLY A 44 -9.58 8.28 -14.88
CA GLY A 44 -9.88 9.59 -15.45
C GLY A 44 -8.66 10.28 -16.09
N TYR A 45 -7.46 9.97 -15.61
CA TYR A 45 -6.19 10.43 -16.18
C TYR A 45 -5.60 9.46 -17.22
N GLY A 46 -6.29 8.35 -17.51
CA GLY A 46 -5.78 7.31 -18.42
C GLY A 46 -4.75 6.37 -17.79
N ILE A 47 -4.52 6.45 -16.48
CA ILE A 47 -3.58 5.61 -15.73
C ILE A 47 -4.31 4.32 -15.34
N LYS A 48 -4.24 3.29 -16.19
CA LYS A 48 -5.01 2.05 -16.05
C LYS A 48 -4.16 0.86 -15.60
N ASP A 49 -4.75 0.00 -14.77
CA ASP A 49 -4.14 -1.30 -14.39
C ASP A 49 -4.25 -2.36 -15.50
N ASN A 50 -5.02 -2.08 -16.57
CA ASN A 50 -5.35 -2.99 -17.68
C ASN A 50 -5.85 -4.37 -17.21
N GLY A 51 -6.59 -4.41 -16.09
CA GLY A 51 -7.10 -5.63 -15.48
C GLY A 51 -6.04 -6.47 -14.75
N LYS A 52 -4.80 -6.00 -14.65
CA LYS A 52 -3.72 -6.73 -13.99
C LYS A 52 -3.71 -6.44 -12.49
N ALA A 53 -4.12 -7.44 -11.69
CA ALA A 53 -4.18 -7.32 -10.24
C ALA A 53 -2.85 -6.85 -9.60
N ALA A 54 -1.70 -7.32 -10.10
CA ALA A 54 -0.39 -6.88 -9.59
C ALA A 54 -0.14 -5.38 -9.80
N ILE A 55 -0.54 -4.83 -10.95
CA ILE A 55 -0.41 -3.39 -11.23
C ILE A 55 -1.35 -2.59 -10.35
N ARG A 56 -2.58 -3.07 -10.17
CA ARG A 56 -3.55 -2.46 -9.25
C ARG A 56 -3.02 -2.36 -7.82
N GLN A 57 -2.48 -3.47 -7.32
CA GLN A 57 -1.87 -3.52 -5.99
C GLN A 57 -0.70 -2.55 -5.88
N ARG A 58 0.11 -2.45 -6.93
CA ARG A 58 1.23 -1.52 -6.96
C ARG A 58 0.80 -0.05 -6.99
N PHE A 59 -0.26 0.29 -7.73
CA PHE A 59 -0.84 1.63 -7.68
C PHE A 59 -1.32 1.98 -6.28
N MET A 60 -2.05 1.06 -5.62
CA MET A 60 -2.52 1.26 -4.24
C MET A 60 -1.35 1.43 -3.28
N GLU A 61 -0.30 0.61 -3.39
CA GLU A 61 0.92 0.75 -2.58
C GLU A 61 1.55 2.13 -2.75
N LEU A 62 1.72 2.60 -3.99
CA LEU A 62 2.23 3.93 -4.26
C LEU A 62 1.34 5.03 -3.66
N GLY A 63 0.02 4.92 -3.83
CA GLY A 63 -0.92 5.91 -3.30
C GLY A 63 -0.95 5.96 -1.77
N HIS A 64 -0.96 4.81 -1.10
CA HIS A 64 -0.85 4.74 0.37
C HIS A 64 0.49 5.31 0.85
N HIS A 65 1.59 5.02 0.14
CA HIS A 65 2.90 5.56 0.46
C HIS A 65 2.97 7.08 0.27
N THR A 66 2.34 7.65 -0.77
CA THR A 66 2.22 9.10 -0.95
C THR A 66 1.68 9.77 0.31
N CYS A 67 0.59 9.26 0.87
CA CYS A 67 0.02 9.84 2.09
C CYS A 67 0.92 9.69 3.32
N PHE A 68 1.62 8.55 3.43
CA PHE A 68 2.63 8.38 4.48
C PHE A 68 3.75 9.43 4.39
N LEU A 69 4.18 9.79 3.18
CA LEU A 69 5.25 10.78 2.97
C LEU A 69 4.81 12.22 3.18
N LEU A 70 3.55 12.55 2.89
CA LEU A 70 3.04 13.93 2.97
C LEU A 70 2.50 14.32 4.35
N LEU A 71 2.28 13.35 5.24
CA LEU A 71 1.74 13.59 6.57
C LEU A 71 2.86 13.68 7.64
N PRO A 72 2.57 14.26 8.83
CA PRO A 72 3.50 14.26 9.96
C PRO A 72 4.01 12.85 10.30
N PRO A 73 5.24 12.72 10.85
CA PRO A 73 6.00 13.76 11.55
C PRO A 73 7.00 14.55 10.69
N ARG A 74 7.32 14.08 9.48
CA ARG A 74 8.32 14.69 8.60
C ARG A 74 7.79 14.73 7.16
N PRO A 75 6.88 15.66 6.85
CA PRO A 75 6.25 15.71 5.54
C PRO A 75 7.30 16.03 4.46
N GLN A 76 7.27 15.26 3.38
CA GLN A 76 8.02 15.53 2.16
C GLN A 76 7.26 16.52 1.27
N SER A 77 7.95 17.13 0.31
CA SER A 77 7.26 17.91 -0.72
C SER A 77 6.50 16.99 -1.69
N LEU A 78 5.47 17.53 -2.32
CA LEU A 78 4.76 16.84 -3.40
C LEU A 78 5.73 16.46 -4.52
N GLU A 79 6.58 17.39 -4.96
CA GLU A 79 7.61 17.15 -5.99
C GLU A 79 8.55 16.00 -5.64
N LEU A 80 9.03 15.91 -4.39
CA LEU A 80 9.86 14.78 -3.96
C LEU A 80 9.08 13.46 -4.00
N THR A 81 7.80 13.50 -3.64
CA THR A 81 6.91 12.34 -3.70
C THR A 81 6.67 11.86 -5.14
N VAL A 82 6.49 12.79 -6.08
CA VAL A 82 6.40 12.51 -7.52
C VAL A 82 7.68 11.84 -8.03
N ASN A 83 8.85 12.38 -7.67
CA ASN A 83 10.13 11.78 -8.04
C ASN A 83 10.34 10.39 -7.42
N ASN A 84 9.83 10.15 -6.21
CA ASN A 84 9.85 8.81 -5.59
C ASN A 84 8.98 7.80 -6.35
N ILE A 85 7.80 8.22 -6.84
CA ILE A 85 6.93 7.37 -7.68
C ILE A 85 7.64 6.95 -8.97
N LEU A 86 8.27 7.91 -9.67
CA LEU A 86 9.04 7.64 -10.89
C LEU A 86 10.20 6.69 -10.60
N SER A 87 10.95 6.94 -9.52
CA SER A 87 12.05 6.09 -9.09
C SER A 87 11.60 4.67 -8.72
N ALA A 88 10.42 4.52 -8.11
CA ALA A 88 9.85 3.22 -7.77
C ALA A 88 9.52 2.41 -9.03
N GLN A 89 8.98 3.05 -10.08
CA GLN A 89 8.75 2.38 -11.36
C GLN A 89 10.06 1.96 -12.05
N ASP A 90 11.09 2.81 -12.00
CA ASP A 90 12.41 2.46 -12.55
C ASP A 90 13.02 1.25 -11.83
N GLN A 91 12.89 1.19 -10.50
CA GLN A 91 13.33 0.04 -9.68
C GLN A 91 12.55 -1.23 -10.02
N ASP A 92 11.22 -1.13 -10.15
CA ASP A 92 10.38 -2.25 -10.55
C ASP A 92 10.76 -2.78 -11.93
N THR A 93 11.00 -1.87 -12.88
CA THR A 93 11.43 -2.21 -14.23
C THR A 93 12.78 -2.91 -14.21
N ALA A 94 13.73 -2.42 -13.41
CA ALA A 94 15.04 -3.06 -13.21
C ALA A 94 14.93 -4.45 -12.56
N ALA A 95 13.93 -4.66 -11.69
CA ALA A 95 13.60 -5.96 -11.10
C ALA A 95 12.84 -6.91 -12.05
N GLY A 96 12.53 -6.46 -13.28
CA GLY A 96 11.83 -7.26 -14.30
C GLY A 96 10.30 -7.18 -14.22
N ASN A 97 9.74 -6.34 -13.35
CA ASN A 97 8.30 -6.11 -13.28
C ASN A 97 7.87 -5.24 -14.47
N ARG A 98 7.05 -5.80 -15.37
CA ARG A 98 6.55 -5.06 -16.53
C ARG A 98 5.31 -4.24 -16.19
N TRP A 99 5.50 -2.92 -16.15
CA TRP A 99 4.42 -1.96 -16.11
C TRP A 99 3.71 -1.84 -17.47
N PRO A 100 2.41 -1.47 -17.50
CA PRO A 100 1.68 -1.28 -18.75
C PRO A 100 2.18 -0.07 -19.55
N MET A 101 2.72 0.95 -18.87
CA MET A 101 3.29 2.15 -19.45
C MET A 101 4.39 2.69 -18.55
N ARG A 102 5.31 3.48 -19.12
CA ARG A 102 6.23 4.30 -18.34
C ARG A 102 5.50 5.58 -17.94
N PHE A 103 5.61 5.94 -16.66
CA PHE A 103 5.04 7.18 -16.16
C PHE A 103 5.85 8.37 -16.65
N THR A 104 5.13 9.37 -17.14
CA THR A 104 5.61 10.74 -17.25
C THR A 104 5.57 11.40 -15.88
N HIS A 105 6.16 12.59 -15.76
CA HIS A 105 6.06 13.37 -14.55
C HIS A 105 4.60 13.68 -14.21
N ASP A 106 3.81 14.11 -15.20
CA ASP A 106 2.37 14.39 -15.05
C ASP A 106 1.59 13.15 -14.57
N ASP A 107 1.91 11.95 -15.05
CA ASP A 107 1.27 10.72 -14.57
C ASP A 107 1.55 10.49 -13.08
N ALA A 108 2.79 10.72 -12.65
CA ALA A 108 3.18 10.56 -11.26
C ALA A 108 2.57 11.66 -10.37
N GLU A 109 2.43 12.89 -10.87
CA GLU A 109 1.70 13.97 -10.20
C GLU A 109 0.20 13.65 -10.06
N HIS A 110 -0.45 13.22 -11.14
CA HIS A 110 -1.85 12.81 -11.09
C HIS A 110 -2.07 11.63 -10.15
N LEU A 111 -1.14 10.67 -10.09
CA LEU A 111 -1.18 9.58 -9.13
C LEU A 111 -1.11 10.11 -7.70
N ALA A 112 -0.14 10.99 -7.41
CA ALA A 112 0.00 11.58 -6.09
C ALA A 112 -1.23 12.40 -5.68
N GLN A 113 -1.77 13.23 -6.57
CA GLN A 113 -2.96 14.04 -6.31
C GLN A 113 -4.22 13.19 -6.10
N SER A 114 -4.37 12.12 -6.87
CA SER A 114 -5.45 11.15 -6.71
C SER A 114 -5.36 10.45 -5.36
N ALA A 115 -4.14 10.06 -4.96
CA ALA A 115 -3.88 9.44 -3.66
C ALA A 115 -4.19 10.40 -2.50
N ILE A 116 -3.77 11.66 -2.60
CA ILE A 116 -4.10 12.67 -1.59
C ILE A 116 -5.61 12.81 -1.45
N THR A 117 -6.33 12.92 -2.57
CA THR A 117 -7.78 13.09 -2.58
C THR A 117 -8.51 11.91 -1.95
N ALA A 118 -8.08 10.69 -2.24
CA ALA A 118 -8.74 9.47 -1.78
C ALA A 118 -8.34 9.04 -0.36
N TYR A 119 -7.05 9.13 -0.02
CA TYR A 119 -6.49 8.51 1.18
C TYR A 119 -6.13 9.51 2.30
N CYS A 120 -5.76 10.75 1.95
CA CYS A 120 -5.35 11.76 2.94
C CYS A 120 -5.77 13.18 2.56
N PRO A 121 -7.09 13.47 2.46
CA PRO A 121 -7.58 14.78 2.02
C PRO A 121 -7.12 15.93 2.91
N SER A 122 -6.77 15.66 4.18
CA SER A 122 -6.20 16.66 5.08
C SER A 122 -4.80 17.16 4.67
N ALA A 123 -4.09 16.45 3.79
CA ALA A 123 -2.79 16.87 3.26
C ALA A 123 -2.90 17.96 2.17
N GLN A 124 -4.11 18.29 1.70
CA GLN A 124 -4.37 19.37 0.72
C GLN A 124 -4.38 20.78 1.34
N LYS A 125 -4.11 20.92 2.63
CA LYS A 125 -4.22 22.19 3.37
C LYS A 125 -2.95 23.03 3.32
#